data_AF-D4XX12-F1
#
_entry.id   AF-D4XX12-F1
#
_cell.length_a   1.000
_cell.length_b   1.000
_cell.length_c   1.000
_cell.angle_alpha   90.00
_cell.angle_beta   90.00
_cell.angle_gamma   90.00
#
_symmetry.space_group_name_H-M   'P 1'
#
loop_
_entity.id
_entity.type
_entity.pdbx_description
1 polymer ?
#
loop_
_entity_poly.entity_id
_entity_poly.type
_entity_poly.pdbx_seq_one_letter_code
_entity_poly.pdbx_strand_id
1 'polypeptide(L)'
;MCPFGDNARDLKFKKQIDTMELLILKKYKAKFSNYEVELNVGGERSTLDQYSFVVSINLDMLKNRKFNWSLLDGSNHLKLNKVKLENETFNKEFQLRSNDEIASRTVFTPYSMEKILELKDHINSTKILNGVQIYSINNDLIITGASGSGFMKIDYPFAWSQKRLINLIYSDIMFDLYTLYAAIGLVMVLPYLAE
;
A
#
# COMPACT_ATOMS: atom_id res chain seq x y z
N MET A 1 10.88 9.70 12.11
CA MET A 1 11.96 9.02 11.38
C MET A 1 11.36 7.69 10.94
N CYS A 2 11.11 7.48 9.65
CA CYS A 2 10.75 6.14 9.17
C CYS A 2 12.03 5.31 9.14
N PRO A 3 12.04 4.07 9.67
CA PRO A 3 13.28 3.34 9.90
C PRO A 3 13.85 2.70 8.63
N PHE A 4 13.19 2.84 7.48
CA PHE A 4 13.59 2.22 6.23
C PHE A 4 14.53 3.13 5.44
N GLY A 5 15.71 3.39 6.00
CA GLY A 5 16.87 3.79 5.21
C GLY A 5 17.57 2.50 4.74
N ASP A 6 17.54 2.23 3.43
CA ASP A 6 18.40 1.37 2.59
C ASP A 6 18.97 0.01 3.10
N ASN A 7 18.66 -0.43 4.32
CA ASN A 7 19.37 -1.50 5.02
C ASN A 7 18.47 -2.63 5.56
N ALA A 8 17.16 -2.61 5.31
CA ALA A 8 16.28 -3.72 5.70
C ALA A 8 16.41 -4.84 4.66
N ARG A 9 17.18 -5.90 4.98
CA ARG A 9 17.52 -6.94 4.00
C ARG A 9 16.67 -8.22 4.05
N ASP A 10 15.88 -8.49 5.08
CA ASP A 10 14.96 -9.63 5.07
C ASP A 10 13.74 -9.37 5.96
N LEU A 11 12.55 -9.26 5.35
CA LEU A 11 11.25 -9.20 6.04
C LEU A 11 10.65 -10.60 6.09
N LYS A 12 10.35 -11.11 7.29
CA LYS A 12 9.75 -12.43 7.47
C LYS A 12 8.38 -12.31 8.12
N PHE A 13 7.34 -12.81 7.45
CA PHE A 13 6.01 -12.92 8.03
C PHE A 13 6.03 -13.95 9.16
N LYS A 14 5.71 -13.50 10.37
CA LYS A 14 5.73 -14.31 11.58
C LYS A 14 4.37 -14.95 11.83
N LYS A 15 3.31 -14.13 11.76
CA LYS A 15 1.94 -14.55 12.02
C LYS A 15 0.93 -13.66 11.31
N GLN A 16 -0.09 -14.27 10.70
CA GLN A 16 -1.29 -13.55 10.29
C GLN A 16 -2.18 -13.31 11.52
N ILE A 17 -2.47 -12.05 11.81
CA ILE A 17 -3.25 -11.65 12.97
C ILE A 17 -4.73 -11.74 12.64
N ASP A 18 -5.14 -11.11 11.54
CA ASP A 18 -6.53 -11.07 11.09
C ASP A 18 -6.63 -11.00 9.58
N THR A 19 -7.84 -11.32 9.10
CA THR A 19 -8.23 -11.16 7.72
C THR A 19 -9.67 -10.69 7.61
N MET A 20 -9.95 -9.83 6.64
CA MET A 20 -11.30 -9.44 6.27
C MET A 20 -11.44 -9.41 4.74
N GLU A 21 -12.63 -9.73 4.27
CA GLU A 21 -12.99 -9.54 2.87
C GLU A 21 -13.54 -8.13 2.68
N LEU A 22 -13.09 -7.49 1.61
CA LEU A 22 -13.50 -6.16 1.19
C LEU A 22 -14.03 -6.22 -0.24
N LEU A 23 -14.91 -5.29 -0.58
CA LEU A 23 -15.38 -5.12 -1.95
C LEU A 23 -15.03 -3.71 -2.43
N ILE A 24 -13.96 -3.62 -3.21
CA ILE A 24 -13.45 -2.36 -3.75
C ILE A 24 -14.26 -1.99 -4.99
N LEU A 25 -14.73 -0.75 -5.05
CA LEU A 25 -15.60 -0.22 -6.13
C LEU A 25 -16.86 -1.06 -6.37
N LYS A 26 -17.37 -1.77 -5.33
CA LYS A 26 -18.49 -2.72 -5.43
C LYS A 26 -18.29 -3.85 -6.46
N LYS A 27 -17.05 -4.07 -6.91
CA LYS A 27 -16.76 -4.94 -8.07
C LYS A 27 -15.58 -5.86 -7.82
N TYR A 28 -14.48 -5.34 -7.29
CA TYR A 28 -13.24 -6.08 -7.09
C TYR A 28 -13.22 -6.67 -5.69
N LYS A 29 -13.22 -8.01 -5.61
CA LYS A 29 -13.01 -8.71 -4.35
C LYS A 29 -11.59 -8.43 -3.87
N ALA A 30 -11.47 -8.02 -2.62
CA ALA A 30 -10.19 -7.79 -1.99
C ALA A 30 -10.12 -8.48 -0.64
N LYS A 31 -8.91 -8.84 -0.24
CA LYS A 31 -8.61 -9.38 1.08
C LYS A 31 -7.68 -8.42 1.77
N PHE A 32 -8.11 -7.91 2.91
CA PHE A 32 -7.25 -7.18 3.83
C PHE A 32 -6.73 -8.14 4.89
N SER A 33 -5.47 -8.01 5.26
CA SER A 33 -4.85 -8.84 6.29
C SER A 33 -3.80 -8.05 7.07
N ASN A 34 -3.79 -8.26 8.38
CA ASN A 34 -2.75 -7.74 9.27
C ASN A 34 -1.77 -8.85 9.62
N TYR A 35 -0.48 -8.52 9.64
CA TYR A 35 0.58 -9.43 9.98
C TYR A 35 1.49 -8.85 11.06
N GLU A 36 1.98 -9.72 11.92
CA GLU A 36 3.21 -9.50 12.69
C GLU A 36 4.38 -9.93 11.81
N VAL A 37 5.34 -9.03 11.61
CA VAL A 37 6.52 -9.25 10.78
C VAL A 37 7.78 -9.08 11.62
N GLU A 38 8.75 -9.92 11.32
CA GLU A 38 10.08 -9.87 11.89
C GLU A 38 11.01 -9.15 10.91
N LEU A 39 11.66 -8.08 11.36
CA LEU A 39 12.69 -7.38 10.59
C LEU A 39 14.07 -7.64 11.14
N ASN A 40 15.00 -8.02 10.25
CA ASN A 40 16.43 -8.03 10.54
C ASN A 40 17.05 -6.69 10.16
N VAL A 41 17.52 -5.93 11.15
CA VAL A 41 18.20 -4.65 10.93
C VAL A 41 19.70 -4.82 11.16
N GLY A 42 20.49 -4.66 10.10
CA GLY A 42 21.92 -4.36 10.23
C GLY A 42 22.87 -5.51 10.58
N GLY A 43 22.64 -6.73 10.09
CA GLY A 43 23.63 -7.84 10.15
C GLY A 43 23.88 -8.45 11.54
N GLU A 44 23.69 -7.68 12.61
CA GLU A 44 23.48 -8.19 13.97
C GLU A 44 22.01 -8.54 14.15
N ARG A 45 21.73 -9.64 14.87
CA ARG A 45 20.39 -10.22 15.12
C ARG A 45 19.51 -9.32 16.00
N SER A 46 19.26 -8.09 15.58
CA SER A 46 18.25 -7.22 16.19
C SER A 46 16.94 -7.46 15.46
N THR A 47 16.11 -8.30 16.08
CA THR A 47 14.73 -8.56 15.67
C THR A 47 13.84 -7.41 16.15
N LEU A 48 13.16 -6.73 15.23
CA LEU A 48 12.07 -5.82 15.57
C LEU A 48 10.74 -6.47 15.15
N ASP A 49 9.84 -6.65 16.13
CA ASP A 49 8.46 -7.02 15.86
C ASP A 49 7.73 -5.77 15.35
N GLN A 50 7.21 -5.86 14.12
CA GLN A 50 6.42 -4.80 13.50
C GLN A 50 5.08 -5.35 13.02
N TYR A 51 4.15 -4.43 12.78
CA TYR A 51 2.88 -4.76 12.17
C TYR A 51 2.88 -4.28 10.71
N SER A 52 2.25 -5.05 9.84
CA SER A 52 2.08 -4.69 8.45
C SER A 52 0.68 -5.05 7.99
N PHE A 53 0.13 -4.24 7.10
CA PHE A 53 -1.11 -4.56 6.41
C PHE A 53 -0.83 -5.01 4.99
N VAL A 54 -1.69 -5.88 4.47
CA VAL A 54 -1.71 -6.28 3.07
C VAL A 54 -3.15 -6.21 2.57
N VAL A 55 -3.37 -5.48 1.47
CA VAL A 55 -4.60 -5.52 0.69
C VAL A 55 -4.28 -6.21 -0.62
N SER A 56 -4.91 -7.36 -0.87
CA SER A 56 -4.83 -8.09 -2.13
C SER A 56 -6.13 -7.91 -2.88
N ILE A 57 -6.11 -7.26 -4.03
CA ILE A 57 -7.27 -7.03 -4.89
C ILE A 57 -7.20 -8.01 -6.05
N ASN A 58 -8.21 -8.87 -6.19
CA ASN A 58 -8.29 -9.82 -7.30
C ASN A 58 -8.61 -9.08 -8.61
N LEU A 59 -7.78 -9.30 -9.62
CA LEU A 59 -7.83 -8.65 -10.92
C LEU A 59 -8.39 -9.53 -12.04
N ASP A 60 -9.03 -10.68 -11.74
CA ASP A 60 -9.41 -11.64 -12.79
C ASP A 60 -10.34 -11.05 -13.85
N MET A 61 -11.15 -10.06 -13.47
CA MET A 61 -12.02 -9.33 -14.39
C MET A 61 -11.25 -8.52 -15.45
N LEU A 62 -9.98 -8.18 -15.23
CA LEU A 62 -9.15 -7.44 -16.18
C LEU A 62 -8.69 -8.30 -17.36
N LYS A 63 -8.83 -9.63 -17.29
CA LYS A 63 -8.49 -10.58 -18.37
C LYS A 63 -7.09 -10.30 -18.94
N ASN A 64 -7.02 -9.88 -20.21
CA ASN A 64 -5.77 -9.69 -20.96
C ASN A 64 -5.08 -8.35 -20.64
N ARG A 65 -5.69 -7.48 -19.83
CA ARG A 65 -5.06 -6.21 -19.41
C ARG A 65 -4.09 -6.39 -18.25
N LYS A 66 -4.09 -7.57 -17.61
CA LYS A 66 -3.21 -7.87 -16.48
C LYS A 66 -1.75 -7.88 -16.91
N PHE A 67 -0.91 -7.18 -16.16
CA PHE A 67 0.54 -7.24 -16.31
C PHE A 67 1.23 -6.98 -14.98
N ASN A 68 2.52 -7.32 -14.92
CA ASN A 68 3.32 -7.18 -13.70
C ASN A 68 3.96 -5.80 -13.64
N TRP A 69 3.71 -5.06 -12.57
CA TRP A 69 4.28 -3.74 -12.34
C TRP A 69 4.38 -3.42 -10.85
N SER A 70 5.17 -2.40 -10.50
CA SER A 70 5.26 -1.91 -9.12
C SER A 70 5.51 -0.41 -9.05
N LEU A 71 5.05 0.21 -7.96
CA LEU A 71 5.34 1.58 -7.55
C LEU A 71 5.92 1.57 -6.12
N LEU A 72 6.53 2.69 -5.72
CA LEU A 72 7.01 2.95 -4.36
C LEU A 72 7.93 1.83 -3.83
N ASP A 73 8.90 1.41 -4.65
CA ASP A 73 9.86 0.34 -4.34
C ASP A 73 9.26 -1.07 -4.07
N GLY A 74 8.01 -1.33 -4.46
CA GLY A 74 7.38 -2.66 -4.36
C GLY A 74 8.01 -3.77 -5.19
N SER A 75 9.10 -3.50 -5.93
CA SER A 75 9.80 -4.47 -6.78
C SER A 75 11.03 -5.11 -6.15
N ASN A 76 11.40 -4.80 -4.91
CA ASN A 76 12.65 -5.37 -4.35
C ASN A 76 12.66 -6.92 -4.36
N HIS A 77 11.50 -7.55 -4.54
CA HIS A 77 11.34 -9.01 -4.70
C HIS A 77 10.94 -9.47 -6.11
N LEU A 78 10.65 -8.54 -7.03
CA LEU A 78 10.17 -8.82 -8.38
C LEU A 78 11.23 -8.35 -9.38
N LYS A 79 11.75 -9.25 -10.22
CA LYS A 79 12.75 -8.94 -11.26
C LYS A 79 12.15 -8.07 -12.38
N LEU A 80 11.79 -6.83 -12.06
CA LEU A 80 11.15 -5.84 -12.91
C LEU A 80 12.14 -4.73 -13.25
N ASN A 81 12.08 -4.24 -14.48
CA ASN A 81 12.93 -3.15 -14.96
C ASN A 81 12.29 -1.78 -14.69
N LYS A 82 13.11 -0.75 -14.46
CA LYS A 82 12.62 0.62 -14.33
C LYS A 82 12.03 1.10 -15.66
N VAL A 83 10.84 1.67 -15.62
CA VAL A 83 10.17 2.27 -16.76
C VAL A 83 10.22 3.79 -16.62
N LYS A 84 10.61 4.49 -17.68
CA LYS A 84 10.59 5.96 -17.74
C LYS A 84 9.38 6.41 -18.57
N LEU A 85 8.42 7.04 -17.90
CA LEU A 85 7.26 7.67 -18.53
C LEU A 85 7.53 9.16 -18.82
N GLU A 86 6.58 9.83 -19.44
CA GLU A 86 6.68 11.23 -19.86
C GLU A 86 6.69 12.24 -18.70
N ASN A 87 6.10 11.91 -17.55
CA ASN A 87 6.06 12.81 -16.39
C ASN A 87 7.27 12.57 -15.47
N GLU A 88 8.23 13.49 -15.46
CA GLU A 88 9.47 13.37 -14.68
C GLU A 88 9.23 13.35 -13.16
N THR A 89 8.28 14.15 -12.67
CA THR A 89 7.90 14.18 -11.25
C THR A 89 7.35 12.82 -10.83
N PHE A 90 6.45 12.24 -11.63
CA PHE A 90 5.91 10.91 -11.37
C PHE A 90 7.02 9.85 -11.32
N ASN A 91 7.92 9.85 -12.31
CA ASN A 91 9.03 8.89 -12.36
C ASN A 91 9.93 8.95 -11.11
N LYS A 92 10.15 10.16 -10.57
CA LYS A 92 10.95 10.38 -9.36
C LYS A 92 10.23 9.86 -8.12
N GLU A 93 8.95 10.19 -7.98
CA GLU A 93 8.20 9.93 -6.75
C GLU A 93 7.71 8.48 -6.64
N PHE A 94 7.33 7.85 -7.76
CA PHE A 94 6.70 6.52 -7.75
C PHE A 94 7.61 5.41 -8.25
N GLN A 95 8.68 5.74 -8.98
CA GLN A 95 9.68 4.78 -9.46
C GLN A 95 9.06 3.52 -10.13
N LEU A 96 8.18 3.74 -11.11
CA LEU A 96 7.50 2.65 -11.82
C LEU A 96 8.50 1.61 -12.36
N ARG A 97 8.20 0.33 -12.12
CA ARG A 97 8.92 -0.80 -12.70
C ARG A 97 7.95 -1.79 -13.33
N SER A 98 8.32 -2.34 -14.47
CA SER A 98 7.56 -3.32 -15.25
C SER A 98 8.49 -3.97 -16.29
N ASN A 99 8.13 -5.16 -16.77
CA ASN A 99 8.78 -5.77 -17.94
C ASN A 99 7.95 -5.57 -19.23
N ASP A 100 6.78 -4.95 -19.12
CA ASP A 100 5.92 -4.57 -20.24
C ASP A 100 5.74 -3.05 -20.26
N GLU A 101 6.55 -2.38 -21.08
CA GLU A 101 6.53 -0.93 -21.21
C GLU A 101 5.26 -0.43 -21.92
N ILE A 102 4.71 -1.20 -22.86
CA ILE A 102 3.53 -0.81 -23.63
C ILE A 102 2.29 -0.81 -22.72
N ALA A 103 2.11 -1.88 -21.94
CA ALA A 103 1.04 -1.95 -20.94
C ALA A 103 1.20 -0.86 -19.88
N SER A 104 2.45 -0.57 -19.46
CA SER A 104 2.74 0.53 -18.53
C SER A 104 2.26 1.87 -19.06
N ARG A 105 2.57 2.22 -20.31
CA ARG A 105 2.11 3.48 -20.94
C ARG A 105 0.59 3.54 -21.13
N THR A 106 -0.07 2.39 -21.26
CA THR A 106 -1.53 2.31 -21.38
C THR A 106 -2.22 2.57 -20.05
N VAL A 107 -1.64 2.11 -18.94
CA VAL A 107 -2.20 2.30 -17.60
C VAL A 107 -1.82 3.64 -17.00
N PHE A 108 -0.55 4.01 -17.09
CA PHE A 108 0.00 5.24 -16.50
C PHE A 108 0.01 6.36 -17.53
N THR A 109 -1.18 6.77 -17.97
CA THR A 109 -1.39 7.91 -18.88
C THR A 109 -0.99 9.23 -18.21
N PRO A 110 -0.71 10.31 -18.98
CA PRO A 110 -0.39 11.63 -18.42
C PRO A 110 -1.41 12.09 -17.37
N TYR A 111 -2.70 11.95 -17.69
CA TYR A 111 -3.79 12.32 -16.79
C TYR A 111 -3.79 11.51 -15.49
N SER A 112 -3.60 10.18 -15.58
CA SER A 112 -3.56 9.33 -14.38
C SER A 112 -2.35 9.65 -13.50
N MET A 113 -1.18 9.96 -14.10
CA MET A 113 0.02 10.34 -13.37
C MET A 113 -0.18 11.66 -12.62
N GLU A 114 -0.79 12.66 -13.26
CA GLU A 114 -1.13 13.94 -12.61
C GLU A 114 -2.07 13.74 -11.44
N LYS A 115 -3.14 12.95 -11.62
CA LYS A 115 -4.10 12.67 -10.54
C LYS A 115 -3.51 11.90 -9.37
N ILE A 116 -2.60 10.97 -9.65
CA ILE A 116 -1.88 10.22 -8.62
C ILE A 116 -0.93 11.15 -7.84
N LEU A 117 -0.25 12.07 -8.52
CA LEU A 117 0.60 13.08 -7.88
C LEU A 117 -0.23 14.03 -7.00
N GLU A 118 -1.35 14.56 -7.49
CA GLU A 118 -2.27 15.40 -6.71
C GLU A 118 -2.74 14.67 -5.43
N LEU A 119 -3.14 13.42 -5.57
CA LEU A 119 -3.58 12.60 -4.44
C LEU A 119 -2.45 12.38 -3.43
N LYS A 120 -1.24 12.07 -3.92
CA LYS A 120 -0.06 11.92 -3.07
C LYS A 120 0.29 13.20 -2.33
N ASP A 121 0.22 14.36 -2.97
CA ASP A 121 0.51 15.64 -2.32
C ASP A 121 -0.50 15.95 -1.22
N HIS A 122 -1.78 15.63 -1.44
CA HIS A 122 -2.80 15.71 -0.40
C HIS A 122 -2.49 14.81 0.80
N ILE A 123 -2.07 13.56 0.53
CA ILE A 123 -1.78 12.57 1.57
C ILE A 123 -0.43 12.84 2.27
N ASN A 124 0.59 13.33 1.58
CA ASN A 124 1.94 13.52 2.13
C ASN A 124 1.99 14.46 3.34
N SER A 125 1.02 15.37 3.46
CA SER A 125 0.82 16.19 4.67
C SER A 125 0.67 15.37 5.96
N THR A 126 0.30 14.09 5.85
CA THR A 126 -0.02 13.19 6.97
C THR A 126 0.98 12.05 7.18
N LYS A 127 2.01 11.91 6.32
CA LYS A 127 3.00 10.79 6.33
C LYS A 127 2.40 9.38 6.22
N ILE A 128 1.14 9.28 5.81
CA ILE A 128 0.35 8.05 5.73
C ILE A 128 0.95 7.01 4.76
N LEU A 129 1.63 7.46 3.69
CA LEU A 129 2.17 6.56 2.66
C LEU A 129 3.61 6.08 2.91
N ASN A 130 4.23 6.47 4.03
CA ASN A 130 5.62 6.11 4.27
C ASN A 130 5.78 4.60 4.43
N GLY A 131 6.55 3.98 3.53
CA GLY A 131 6.75 2.53 3.52
C GLY A 131 5.60 1.74 2.87
N VAL A 132 4.65 2.42 2.23
CA VAL A 132 3.65 1.76 1.39
C VAL A 132 4.29 1.33 0.08
N GLN A 133 4.04 0.09 -0.31
CA GLN A 133 4.45 -0.51 -1.58
C GLN A 133 3.20 -0.97 -2.32
N ILE A 134 3.22 -0.80 -3.65
CA ILE A 134 2.11 -1.20 -4.52
C ILE A 134 2.70 -2.02 -5.66
N TYR A 135 2.16 -3.20 -5.91
CA TYR A 135 2.58 -4.01 -7.04
C TYR A 135 1.47 -4.92 -7.54
N SER A 136 1.42 -5.10 -8.86
CA SER A 136 0.57 -6.07 -9.54
C SER A 136 1.44 -7.26 -9.90
N ILE A 137 1.03 -8.46 -9.49
CA ILE A 137 1.66 -9.70 -9.91
C ILE A 137 0.60 -10.76 -10.20
N ASN A 138 0.70 -11.40 -11.36
CA ASN A 138 -0.24 -12.43 -11.80
C ASN A 138 -1.69 -11.90 -11.82
N ASN A 139 -2.50 -12.35 -10.86
CA ASN A 139 -3.92 -12.02 -10.75
C ASN A 139 -4.24 -11.04 -9.62
N ASP A 140 -3.24 -10.56 -8.89
CA ASP A 140 -3.47 -9.74 -7.70
C ASP A 140 -2.74 -8.40 -7.81
N LEU A 141 -3.46 -7.34 -7.44
CA LEU A 141 -2.88 -6.06 -7.10
C LEU A 141 -2.73 -6.00 -5.59
N ILE A 142 -1.49 -5.86 -5.14
CA ILE A 142 -1.11 -5.92 -3.74
C ILE A 142 -0.66 -4.53 -3.29
N ILE A 143 -1.24 -4.09 -2.18
CA ILE A 143 -0.87 -2.88 -1.46
C ILE A 143 -0.42 -3.33 -0.08
N THR A 144 0.78 -2.96 0.33
CA THR A 144 1.33 -3.34 1.63
C THR A 144 2.04 -2.17 2.27
N GLY A 145 2.11 -2.14 3.59
CA GLY A 145 2.85 -1.12 4.31
C GLY A 145 2.97 -1.43 5.80
N ALA A 146 3.88 -0.74 6.46
CA ALA A 146 3.99 -0.79 7.92
C ALA A 146 2.73 -0.20 8.56
N SER A 147 2.27 -0.78 9.66
CA SER A 147 1.11 -0.34 10.41
C SER A 147 1.35 -0.42 11.92
N GLY A 148 0.43 0.14 12.71
CA GLY A 148 0.40 -0.04 14.16
C GLY A 148 -0.22 -1.37 14.57
N SER A 149 0.07 -1.81 15.80
CA SER A 149 -0.69 -2.88 16.44
C SER A 149 -2.16 -2.42 16.56
N GLY A 150 -3.07 -3.11 15.87
CA GLY A 150 -4.49 -2.74 15.90
C GLY A 150 -4.99 -1.98 14.67
N PHE A 151 -4.17 -1.78 13.62
CA PHE A 151 -4.66 -1.16 12.38
C PHE A 151 -5.90 -1.87 11.83
N MET A 152 -6.96 -1.10 11.56
CA MET A 152 -8.30 -1.56 11.19
C MET A 152 -9.02 -2.41 12.26
N LYS A 153 -8.61 -2.29 13.52
CA LYS A 153 -9.34 -2.82 14.68
C LYS A 153 -9.81 -1.68 15.55
N ILE A 154 -11.07 -1.73 15.95
CA ILE A 154 -11.57 -0.84 16.97
C ILE A 154 -11.14 -1.41 18.33
N ASP A 155 -9.98 -0.97 18.82
CA ASP A 155 -9.58 -1.25 20.18
C ASP A 155 -10.40 -0.35 21.12
N TYR A 156 -11.09 -0.93 22.10
CA TYR A 156 -11.85 -0.18 23.10
C TYR A 156 -10.95 0.12 24.30
N PRO A 157 -10.35 1.33 24.41
CA PRO A 157 -9.45 1.62 25.51
C PRO A 157 -10.21 1.78 26.80
N PHE A 158 -9.63 1.32 27.92
CA PHE A 158 -10.13 1.70 29.24
C PHE A 158 -9.83 3.18 29.47
N ALA A 159 -10.85 4.03 29.37
CA ALA A 159 -10.71 5.48 29.56
C ALA A 159 -11.60 5.96 30.71
N TRP A 160 -11.03 6.76 31.59
CA TRP A 160 -11.67 7.30 32.80
C TRP A 160 -12.79 8.32 32.50
N SER A 161 -12.92 8.79 31.25
CA SER A 161 -14.00 9.68 30.84
C SER A 161 -14.55 9.32 29.47
N GLN A 162 -15.88 9.43 29.33
CA GLN A 162 -16.60 9.16 28.09
C GLN A 162 -16.09 10.03 26.92
N LYS A 163 -15.82 11.32 27.16
CA LYS A 163 -15.27 12.21 26.13
C LYS A 163 -13.93 11.73 25.60
N ARG A 164 -13.04 11.28 26.50
CA ARG A 164 -11.72 10.77 26.10
C ARG A 164 -11.83 9.45 25.34
N LEU A 165 -12.73 8.57 25.79
CA LEU A 165 -13.04 7.32 25.09
C LEU A 165 -13.51 7.58 23.65
N ILE A 166 -14.51 8.45 23.47
CA ILE A 166 -15.07 8.78 22.15
C ILE A 166 -13.98 9.36 21.24
N ASN A 167 -13.16 10.28 21.75
CA ASN A 167 -12.11 10.89 20.94
C ASN A 167 -11.03 9.88 20.53
N LEU A 168 -10.68 8.91 21.38
CA LEU A 168 -9.72 7.87 21.05
C LEU A 168 -10.28 6.96 19.94
N ILE A 169 -11.50 6.45 20.12
CA ILE A 169 -12.15 5.58 19.13
C ILE A 169 -12.34 6.32 17.79
N TYR A 170 -12.81 7.57 17.83
CA TYR A 170 -13.03 8.36 16.62
C TYR A 170 -11.71 8.63 15.89
N SER A 171 -10.67 9.03 16.60
CA SER A 171 -9.36 9.31 15.99
C SER A 171 -8.76 8.06 15.35
N ASP A 172 -8.90 6.91 16.01
CA ASP A 172 -8.41 5.62 15.54
C ASP A 172 -9.12 5.19 14.25
N ILE A 173 -10.47 5.18 14.27
CA ILE A 173 -11.29 4.88 13.09
C ILE A 173 -10.96 5.81 11.93
N MET A 174 -10.86 7.13 12.18
CA MET A 174 -10.58 8.08 11.12
C MET A 174 -9.18 7.89 10.55
N PHE A 175 -8.16 7.72 11.39
CA PHE A 175 -6.79 7.52 10.94
C PHE A 175 -6.67 6.26 10.07
N ASP A 176 -7.27 5.15 10.51
CA ASP A 176 -7.22 3.88 9.80
C ASP A 176 -7.95 3.92 8.47
N LEU A 177 -9.18 4.47 8.47
CA LEU A 177 -9.96 4.64 7.24
C LEU A 177 -9.27 5.56 6.25
N TYR A 178 -8.72 6.70 6.69
CA TYR A 178 -7.99 7.60 5.80
C TYR A 178 -6.72 6.96 5.26
N THR A 179 -6.01 6.19 6.08
CA THR A 179 -4.79 5.48 5.64
C THR A 179 -5.11 4.44 4.57
N LEU A 180 -6.13 3.61 4.81
CA LEU A 180 -6.56 2.62 3.84
C LEU A 180 -7.11 3.26 2.56
N TYR A 181 -7.94 4.30 2.70
CA TYR A 181 -8.48 5.06 1.57
C TYR A 181 -7.38 5.71 0.74
N ALA A 182 -6.38 6.31 1.39
CA ALA A 182 -5.22 6.92 0.74
C ALA A 182 -4.44 5.90 -0.10
N ALA A 183 -4.15 4.74 0.47
CA ALA A 183 -3.38 3.69 -0.20
C ALA A 183 -4.15 3.10 -1.39
N ILE A 184 -5.45 2.80 -1.21
CA ILE A 184 -6.31 2.29 -2.29
C ILE A 184 -6.57 3.38 -3.35
N GLY A 185 -6.65 4.65 -2.94
CA GLY A 185 -6.87 5.78 -3.84
C GLY A 185 -5.84 5.88 -4.95
N LEU A 186 -4.56 5.62 -4.63
CA LEU A 186 -3.46 5.66 -5.60
C LEU A 186 -3.66 4.69 -6.78
N VAL A 187 -4.33 3.56 -6.54
CA VAL A 187 -4.62 2.58 -7.59
C VAL A 187 -5.98 2.77 -8.25
N MET A 188 -6.95 3.35 -7.54
CA MET A 188 -8.29 3.64 -8.09
C MET A 188 -8.28 4.71 -9.18
N VAL A 189 -7.30 5.61 -9.15
CA VAL A 189 -7.12 6.66 -10.16
C VAL A 189 -6.67 6.07 -11.51
N LEU A 190 -6.07 4.88 -11.50
CA LEU A 190 -5.60 4.26 -12.73
C LEU A 190 -6.80 3.83 -13.59
N PRO A 191 -6.80 4.10 -14.91
CA PRO A 191 -7.79 3.56 -15.84
C PRO A 191 -7.83 2.02 -15.82
N TYR A 192 -6.80 1.42 -15.25
CA TYR A 192 -6.68 0.00 -14.96
C TYR A 192 -7.84 -0.59 -14.13
N LEU A 193 -8.37 0.17 -13.15
CA LEU A 193 -9.47 -0.28 -12.28
C LEU A 193 -10.79 0.45 -12.54
N ALA A 194 -10.80 1.44 -13.43
CA ALA A 194 -11.91 2.37 -13.64
C ALA A 194 -13.09 1.82 -14.47
N GLU A 195 -12.98 0.60 -15.00
CA GLU A 195 -14.07 -0.12 -15.69
C GLU A 195 -14.67 -1.22 -14.84
#